data_AF-A0A536AQ99-F1
#
_entry.id   AF-A0A536AQ99-F1
#
_cell.length_a   1.000
_cell.length_b   1.000
_cell.length_c   1.000
_cell.angle_alpha   90.00
_cell.angle_beta   90.00
_cell.angle_gamma   90.00
#
_symmetry.space_group_name_H-M   'P 1'
#
loop_
_entity.id
_entity.type
_entity.pdbx_description
1 polymer ?
#
loop_
_entity_poly.entity_id
_entity_poly.type
_entity_poly.pdbx_seq_one_letter_code
_entity_poly.pdbx_strand_id
1 'polypeptide(L)'
;MSVIDWLLDSDPAICWQAMRDLTDAPADQVAAERARVATEGWGARLLALRREDGLWDTGTPRTEEITLLALLMLRDMGLDPSSEVARKAIGLVRDNATWHAGGPWRGTPVFAGEVEPCINGRVVTVGSYFGQDVSGIVERLLGEQMADGGWNCEQENGSTRGSFRTTIDVLEGLLEHARATGGSTEVSAALERGQEYMLERRMLRRLSSGE
;
A
#
# COMPACT_ATOMS: atom_id res chain seq x y z
N MET A 1 15.05 20.41 24.68
CA MET A 1 14.45 19.30 23.91
C MET A 1 14.65 19.62 22.45
N SER A 2 15.43 18.81 21.74
CA SER A 2 15.65 18.94 20.30
C SER A 2 14.42 18.44 19.52
N VAL A 3 14.36 18.71 18.21
CA VAL A 3 13.30 18.15 17.35
C VAL A 3 13.40 16.62 17.30
N ILE A 4 14.61 16.07 17.33
CA ILE A 4 14.84 14.61 17.36
C ILE A 4 14.33 14.03 18.68
N ASP A 5 14.63 14.67 19.82
CA ASP A 5 14.16 14.20 21.13
C ASP A 5 12.62 14.13 21.17
N TRP A 6 11.94 15.10 20.55
CA TRP A 6 10.48 15.10 20.45
C TRP A 6 9.94 13.95 19.56
N LEU A 7 10.60 13.67 18.43
CA LEU A 7 10.23 12.54 17.57
C LEU A 7 10.47 11.18 18.25
N LEU A 8 11.51 11.07 19.07
CA LEU A 8 11.81 9.86 19.84
C LEU A 8 10.88 9.67 21.05
N ASP A 9 10.29 10.75 21.57
CA ASP A 9 9.27 10.73 22.64
C ASP A 9 7.82 10.69 22.08
N SER A 10 7.65 10.25 20.84
CA SER A 10 6.35 10.18 20.15
C SER A 10 5.77 8.76 20.12
N ASP A 11 4.62 8.60 19.45
CA ASP A 11 4.00 7.29 19.19
C ASP A 11 5.02 6.31 18.57
N PRO A 12 4.98 5.00 18.90
CA PRO A 12 5.86 4.00 18.30
C PRO A 12 5.91 4.09 16.79
N ALA A 13 4.77 4.35 16.12
CA ALA A 13 4.68 4.50 14.67
C ALA A 13 5.61 5.57 14.08
N ILE A 14 5.99 6.57 14.88
CA ILE A 14 6.95 7.63 14.51
C ILE A 14 8.33 7.30 15.06
N CYS A 15 8.41 6.88 16.33
CA CYS A 15 9.67 6.70 17.06
C CYS A 15 10.61 5.74 16.34
N TRP A 16 10.15 4.54 15.96
CA TRP A 16 11.04 3.55 15.31
C TRP A 16 11.58 4.05 13.97
N GLN A 17 10.83 4.87 13.23
CA GLN A 17 11.25 5.46 11.96
C GLN A 17 12.28 6.56 12.19
N ALA A 18 12.06 7.41 13.19
CA ALA A 18 13.03 8.43 13.58
C ALA A 18 14.34 7.80 14.07
N MET A 19 14.27 6.71 14.84
CA MET A 19 15.45 5.93 15.23
C MET A 19 16.20 5.40 14.00
N ARG A 20 15.48 4.77 13.06
CA ARG A 20 16.07 4.20 11.82
C ARG A 20 16.75 5.24 10.95
N ASP A 21 16.11 6.38 10.74
CA ASP A 21 16.49 7.30 9.66
C ASP A 21 17.31 8.51 10.15
N LEU A 22 17.18 8.89 11.42
CA LEU A 22 17.70 10.15 11.95
C LEU A 22 18.72 9.97 13.09
N THR A 23 19.06 8.73 13.44
CA THR A 23 20.01 8.41 14.50
C THR A 23 20.92 7.24 14.12
N ASP A 24 21.90 6.93 14.98
CA ASP A 24 22.77 5.75 14.85
C ASP A 24 22.24 4.54 15.66
N ALA A 25 20.93 4.48 15.92
CA ALA A 25 20.32 3.40 16.69
C ALA A 25 20.56 2.02 16.03
N PRO A 26 21.01 1.01 16.79
CA PRO A 26 21.16 -0.35 16.29
C PRO A 26 19.85 -0.96 15.77
N ALA A 27 19.95 -1.82 14.74
CA ALA A 27 18.79 -2.41 14.07
C ALA A 27 17.88 -3.24 15.01
N ASP A 28 18.44 -3.88 16.03
CA ASP A 28 17.71 -4.61 17.06
C ASP A 28 16.89 -3.67 17.96
N GLN A 29 17.40 -2.49 18.29
CA GLN A 29 16.65 -1.48 19.04
C GLN A 29 15.51 -0.89 18.19
N VAL A 30 15.77 -0.61 16.91
CA VAL A 30 14.74 -0.17 15.95
C VAL A 30 13.65 -1.23 15.81
N ALA A 31 14.01 -2.50 15.70
CA ALA A 31 13.06 -3.61 15.60
C ALA A 31 12.23 -3.77 16.89
N ALA A 32 12.85 -3.63 18.06
CA ALA A 32 12.15 -3.67 19.34
C ALA A 32 11.14 -2.51 19.48
N GLU A 33 11.52 -1.30 19.07
CA GLU A 33 10.61 -0.15 19.08
C GLU A 33 9.47 -0.34 18.07
N ARG A 34 9.78 -0.80 16.86
CA ARG A 34 8.77 -1.11 15.82
C ARG A 34 7.76 -2.17 16.29
N ALA A 35 8.20 -3.17 17.06
CA ALA A 35 7.31 -4.22 17.56
C ALA A 35 6.19 -3.67 18.46
N ARG A 36 6.42 -2.54 19.14
CA ARG A 36 5.43 -1.88 20.00
C ARG A 36 4.22 -1.35 19.24
N VAL A 37 4.33 -1.13 17.92
CA VAL A 37 3.21 -0.69 17.06
C VAL A 37 2.00 -1.62 17.16
N ALA A 38 2.23 -2.92 17.40
CA ALA A 38 1.14 -3.89 17.53
C ALA A 38 0.35 -3.77 18.85
N THR A 39 0.95 -3.20 19.90
CA THR A 39 0.42 -3.24 21.28
C THR A 39 0.26 -1.87 21.93
N GLU A 40 0.85 -0.83 21.37
CA GLU A 40 0.83 0.53 21.89
C GLU A 40 0.42 1.54 20.80
N GLY A 41 -0.08 2.70 21.25
CA GLY A 41 -0.27 3.85 20.39
C GLY A 41 -1.34 3.68 19.30
N TRP A 42 -1.13 4.35 18.17
CA TRP A 42 -2.06 4.40 17.05
C TRP A 42 -2.25 3.06 16.37
N GLY A 43 -1.18 2.26 16.23
CA GLY A 43 -1.24 0.92 15.63
C GLY A 43 -2.17 -0.02 16.41
N ALA A 44 -1.97 -0.11 17.73
CA ALA A 44 -2.83 -0.91 18.59
C ALA A 44 -4.27 -0.42 18.62
N ARG A 45 -4.49 0.91 18.63
CA ARG A 45 -5.83 1.49 18.56
C ARG A 45 -6.54 1.12 17.26
N LEU A 46 -5.85 1.20 16.12
CA LEU A 46 -6.43 0.83 14.84
C LEU A 46 -6.75 -0.67 14.81
N LEU A 47 -5.85 -1.54 15.29
CA LEU A 47 -6.10 -2.97 15.42
C LEU A 47 -7.32 -3.30 16.29
N ALA A 48 -7.54 -2.54 17.37
CA ALA A 48 -8.67 -2.73 18.27
C ALA A 48 -10.03 -2.30 17.68
N LEU A 49 -10.04 -1.43 16.66
CA LEU A 49 -11.26 -1.03 15.95
C LEU A 49 -11.74 -2.06 14.93
N ARG A 50 -10.94 -3.10 14.67
CA ARG A 50 -11.30 -4.18 13.76
C ARG A 50 -12.50 -4.96 14.28
N ARG A 51 -13.42 -5.29 13.38
CA ARG A 51 -14.57 -6.17 13.66
C ARG A 51 -14.15 -7.63 13.81
N GLU A 52 -15.08 -8.47 14.25
CA GLU A 52 -14.87 -9.92 14.40
C GLU A 52 -14.56 -10.62 13.08
N ASP A 53 -15.14 -10.14 11.97
CA ASP A 53 -14.89 -10.61 10.60
C ASP A 53 -13.56 -10.11 10.01
N GLY A 54 -12.81 -9.31 10.76
CA GLY A 54 -11.51 -8.79 10.35
C GLY A 54 -11.54 -7.49 9.54
N LEU A 55 -12.73 -6.96 9.24
CA LEU A 55 -12.89 -5.74 8.47
C LEU A 55 -12.84 -4.49 9.36
N TRP A 56 -12.54 -3.35 8.73
CA TRP A 56 -12.73 -2.01 9.30
C TRP A 56 -13.84 -1.32 8.53
N ASP A 57 -14.96 -1.05 9.18
CA ASP A 57 -15.98 -0.14 8.66
C ASP A 57 -16.70 0.60 9.79
N THR A 58 -17.47 1.59 9.38
CA THR A 58 -18.42 2.31 10.23
C THR A 58 -19.86 1.93 9.90
N GLY A 59 -20.11 0.70 9.39
CA GLY A 59 -21.45 0.24 8.98
C GLY A 59 -21.96 0.84 7.66
N THR A 60 -21.08 1.25 6.76
CA THR A 60 -21.42 1.83 5.45
C THR A 60 -21.18 0.83 4.31
N PRO A 61 -21.82 1.01 3.13
CA PRO A 61 -21.41 0.33 1.91
C PRO A 61 -19.92 0.57 1.61
N ARG A 62 -19.27 -0.37 0.92
CA ARG A 62 -17.83 -0.35 0.54
C ARG A 62 -16.82 -0.50 1.68
N THR A 63 -17.15 -1.36 2.65
CA THR A 63 -16.26 -1.77 3.77
C THR A 63 -14.85 -2.17 3.33
N GLU A 64 -14.71 -2.75 2.14
CA GLU A 64 -13.42 -3.15 1.56
C GLU A 64 -12.47 -1.98 1.31
N GLU A 65 -12.99 -0.81 0.92
CA GLU A 65 -12.16 0.39 0.71
C GLU A 65 -11.62 0.91 2.05
N ILE A 66 -12.48 0.98 3.07
CA ILE A 66 -12.08 1.41 4.43
C ILE A 66 -11.06 0.42 5.02
N THR A 67 -11.29 -0.88 4.80
CA THR A 67 -10.37 -1.94 5.22
C THR A 67 -9.02 -1.81 4.53
N LEU A 68 -8.99 -1.56 3.21
CA LEU A 68 -7.74 -1.35 2.48
C LEU A 68 -6.96 -0.14 3.03
N LEU A 69 -7.64 0.97 3.33
CA LEU A 69 -7.02 2.15 3.94
C LEU A 69 -6.47 1.86 5.34
N ALA A 70 -7.19 1.11 6.16
CA ALA A 70 -6.71 0.69 7.47
C ALA A 70 -5.44 -0.17 7.37
N LEU A 71 -5.40 -1.09 6.41
CA LEU A 71 -4.22 -1.95 6.19
C LEU A 71 -3.01 -1.17 5.68
N LEU A 72 -3.22 -0.20 4.77
CA LEU A 72 -2.17 0.73 4.35
C LEU A 72 -1.62 1.52 5.53
N MET A 73 -2.50 2.05 6.38
CA MET A 73 -2.07 2.79 7.57
C MET A 73 -1.29 1.91 8.56
N LEU A 74 -1.70 0.65 8.77
CA LEU A 74 -0.93 -0.31 9.59
C LEU A 74 0.45 -0.59 9.00
N ARG A 75 0.56 -0.72 7.68
CA ARG A 75 1.83 -0.87 6.96
C ARG A 75 2.71 0.36 7.11
N ASP A 76 2.16 1.56 6.97
CA ASP A 76 2.90 2.83 7.08
C ASP A 76 3.38 3.11 8.50
N MET A 77 2.59 2.71 9.51
CA MET A 77 3.00 2.73 10.92
C MET A 77 4.05 1.66 11.24
N GLY A 78 4.27 0.69 10.35
CA GLY A 78 5.30 -0.34 10.49
C GLY A 78 4.85 -1.58 11.27
N LEU A 79 3.57 -1.95 11.24
CA LEU A 79 3.14 -3.22 11.84
C LEU A 79 3.97 -4.38 11.28
N ASP A 80 4.62 -5.17 12.14
CA ASP A 80 5.40 -6.32 11.69
C ASP A 80 4.49 -7.34 10.99
N PRO A 81 4.65 -7.59 9.68
CA PRO A 81 3.81 -8.53 8.94
C PRO A 81 4.00 -9.97 9.43
N SER A 82 5.12 -10.27 10.09
CA SER A 82 5.39 -11.56 10.70
C SER A 82 4.75 -11.71 12.09
N SER A 83 4.21 -10.66 12.71
CA SER A 83 3.56 -10.78 14.02
C SER A 83 2.28 -11.61 13.95
N GLU A 84 1.95 -12.34 15.02
CA GLU A 84 0.71 -13.14 15.09
C GLU A 84 -0.54 -12.27 14.89
N VAL A 85 -0.53 -11.05 15.43
CA VAL A 85 -1.62 -10.07 15.30
C VAL A 85 -1.83 -9.68 13.85
N ALA A 86 -0.76 -9.39 13.10
CA ALA A 86 -0.83 -9.08 11.68
C ALA A 86 -1.33 -10.27 10.86
N ARG A 87 -0.77 -11.47 11.07
CA ARG A 87 -1.19 -12.68 10.36
C ARG A 87 -2.66 -13.02 10.58
N LYS A 88 -3.15 -12.85 11.82
CA LYS A 88 -4.57 -13.04 12.13
C LYS A 88 -5.44 -11.99 11.45
N ALA A 89 -5.03 -10.72 11.49
CA ALA A 89 -5.76 -9.62 10.84
C ALA A 89 -5.89 -9.85 9.33
N ILE A 90 -4.76 -10.11 8.66
CA ILE A 90 -4.73 -10.27 7.20
C ILE A 90 -5.42 -11.56 6.77
N GLY A 91 -5.34 -12.63 7.55
CA GLY A 91 -6.04 -13.88 7.28
C GLY A 91 -7.55 -13.69 7.26
N LEU A 92 -8.11 -12.97 8.23
CA LEU A 92 -9.55 -12.66 8.24
C LEU A 92 -9.96 -11.78 7.05
N VAL A 93 -9.16 -10.77 6.68
CA VAL A 93 -9.43 -9.95 5.50
C VAL A 93 -9.40 -10.81 4.23
N ARG A 94 -8.39 -11.67 4.07
CA ARG A 94 -8.30 -12.59 2.92
C ARG A 94 -9.54 -13.46 2.80
N ASP A 95 -10.04 -13.97 3.92
CA ASP A 95 -11.12 -14.95 3.95
C ASP A 95 -12.51 -14.30 3.84
N ASN A 96 -12.69 -13.06 4.29
CA ASN A 96 -14.01 -12.42 4.43
C ASN A 96 -14.22 -11.17 3.55
N ALA A 97 -13.16 -10.48 3.12
CA ALA A 97 -13.29 -9.24 2.38
C ALA A 97 -13.49 -9.52 0.88
N THR A 98 -14.58 -8.98 0.32
CA THR A 98 -14.89 -9.07 -1.12
C THR A 98 -15.28 -7.72 -1.71
N TRP A 99 -15.09 -7.55 -3.02
CA TRP A 99 -15.46 -6.34 -3.72
C TRP A 99 -16.98 -6.22 -3.89
N HIS A 100 -17.55 -5.08 -3.49
CA HIS A 100 -18.99 -4.81 -3.60
C HIS A 100 -19.36 -3.95 -4.83
N ALA A 101 -18.36 -3.44 -5.55
CA ALA A 101 -18.55 -2.71 -6.80
C ALA A 101 -19.25 -3.60 -7.87
N GLY A 102 -19.90 -2.96 -8.84
CA GLY A 102 -20.61 -3.67 -9.91
C GLY A 102 -19.67 -4.35 -10.92
N GLY A 103 -20.24 -5.15 -11.82
CA GLY A 103 -19.48 -5.80 -12.89
C GLY A 103 -18.85 -7.14 -12.49
N PRO A 104 -17.83 -7.61 -13.23
CA PRO A 104 -17.29 -8.96 -13.09
C PRO A 104 -16.53 -9.20 -11.77
N TRP A 105 -16.17 -8.13 -11.05
CA TRP A 105 -15.42 -8.18 -9.78
C TRP A 105 -16.33 -8.31 -8.55
N ARG A 106 -17.66 -8.22 -8.71
CA ARG A 106 -18.58 -8.35 -7.57
C ARG A 106 -18.39 -9.71 -6.87
N GLY A 107 -18.08 -9.67 -5.59
CA GLY A 107 -17.94 -10.85 -4.74
C GLY A 107 -16.60 -11.57 -4.88
N THR A 108 -15.65 -11.05 -5.67
CA THR A 108 -14.28 -11.59 -5.70
C THR A 108 -13.53 -11.19 -4.42
N PRO A 109 -12.59 -12.02 -3.93
CA PRO A 109 -11.75 -11.67 -2.80
C PRO A 109 -10.95 -10.39 -3.06
N VAL A 110 -10.71 -9.57 -2.02
CA VAL A 110 -9.99 -8.29 -2.19
C VAL A 110 -8.61 -8.44 -2.84
N PHE A 111 -7.87 -9.50 -2.50
CA PHE A 111 -6.53 -9.78 -3.06
C PHE A 111 -6.56 -10.34 -4.48
N ALA A 112 -7.73 -10.61 -5.05
CA ALA A 112 -7.88 -10.87 -6.49
C ALA A 112 -7.90 -9.57 -7.33
N GLY A 113 -7.99 -8.40 -6.67
CA GLY A 113 -8.07 -7.10 -7.31
C GLY A 113 -9.45 -6.76 -7.86
N GLU A 114 -9.56 -5.55 -8.40
CA GLU A 114 -10.77 -5.04 -9.06
C GLU A 114 -10.40 -4.27 -10.34
N VAL A 115 -11.26 -3.41 -10.89
CA VAL A 115 -11.06 -2.76 -12.18
C VAL A 115 -10.03 -1.63 -12.18
N GLU A 116 -9.99 -0.76 -11.17
CA GLU A 116 -9.18 0.46 -11.14
C GLU A 116 -7.69 0.19 -10.79
N PRO A 117 -6.73 0.54 -11.67
CA PRO A 117 -5.30 0.37 -11.38
C PRO A 117 -4.84 1.07 -10.10
N CYS A 118 -5.50 2.17 -9.70
CA CYS A 118 -5.17 2.94 -8.49
C CYS A 118 -5.48 2.14 -7.21
N ILE A 119 -6.59 1.42 -7.18
CA ILE A 119 -6.95 0.56 -6.05
C ILE A 119 -6.09 -0.71 -6.10
N ASN A 120 -5.93 -1.32 -7.27
CA ASN A 120 -5.07 -2.48 -7.47
C ASN A 120 -3.62 -2.23 -7.02
N GLY A 121 -3.05 -1.06 -7.29
CA GLY A 121 -1.72 -0.68 -6.79
C GLY A 121 -1.63 -0.75 -5.26
N ARG A 122 -2.64 -0.22 -4.56
CA ARG A 122 -2.74 -0.30 -3.10
C ARG A 122 -2.94 -1.72 -2.59
N VAL A 123 -3.72 -2.54 -3.28
CA VAL A 123 -3.88 -3.97 -2.94
C VAL A 123 -2.56 -4.71 -3.10
N VAL A 124 -1.78 -4.42 -4.15
CA VAL A 124 -0.43 -4.99 -4.32
C VAL A 124 0.50 -4.55 -3.20
N THR A 125 0.47 -3.28 -2.78
CA THR A 125 1.24 -2.79 -1.62
C THR A 125 0.94 -3.61 -0.36
N VAL A 126 -0.34 -3.69 0.01
CA VAL A 126 -0.78 -4.40 1.22
C VAL A 126 -0.52 -5.90 1.12
N GLY A 127 -0.90 -6.51 -0.01
CA GLY A 127 -0.74 -7.94 -0.22
C GLY A 127 0.72 -8.36 -0.21
N SER A 128 1.60 -7.64 -0.90
CA SER A 128 3.03 -7.95 -0.89
C SER A 128 3.64 -7.77 0.50
N TYR A 129 3.29 -6.70 1.22
CA TYR A 129 3.79 -6.46 2.57
C TYR A 129 3.37 -7.53 3.58
N PHE A 130 2.10 -7.97 3.54
CA PHE A 130 1.54 -8.97 4.46
C PHE A 130 1.56 -10.41 3.90
N GLY A 131 2.30 -10.66 2.83
CA GLY A 131 2.52 -12.02 2.28
C GLY A 131 1.27 -12.68 1.69
N GLN A 132 0.38 -11.91 1.08
CA GLN A 132 -0.76 -12.42 0.30
C GLN A 132 -0.38 -12.54 -1.18
N ASP A 133 -1.00 -13.51 -1.87
CA ASP A 133 -0.81 -13.65 -3.31
C ASP A 133 -1.54 -12.53 -4.06
N VAL A 134 -0.77 -11.72 -4.77
CA VAL A 134 -1.22 -10.62 -5.62
C VAL A 134 -0.65 -10.74 -7.04
N SER A 135 -0.12 -11.91 -7.40
CA SER A 135 0.54 -12.14 -8.69
C SER A 135 -0.35 -11.80 -9.89
N GLY A 136 -1.64 -12.17 -9.83
CA GLY A 136 -2.61 -11.83 -10.88
C GLY A 136 -2.84 -10.32 -11.02
N ILE A 137 -2.79 -9.56 -9.93
CA ILE A 137 -2.90 -8.09 -9.99
C ILE A 137 -1.63 -7.49 -10.60
N VAL A 138 -0.46 -7.99 -10.21
CA VAL A 138 0.83 -7.54 -10.77
C VAL A 138 0.87 -7.78 -12.28
N GLU A 139 0.54 -8.99 -12.74
CA GLU A 139 0.47 -9.32 -14.17
C GLU A 139 -0.46 -8.36 -14.92
N ARG A 140 -1.63 -8.09 -14.36
CA ARG A 140 -2.59 -7.14 -14.93
C ARG A 140 -2.02 -5.73 -15.03
N LEU A 141 -1.43 -5.20 -13.96
CA LEU A 141 -0.85 -3.86 -13.94
C LEU A 141 0.30 -3.73 -14.96
N LEU A 142 1.12 -4.77 -15.13
CA LEU A 142 2.15 -4.79 -16.17
C LEU A 142 1.55 -4.70 -17.58
N GLY A 143 0.46 -5.42 -17.83
CA GLY A 143 -0.27 -5.38 -19.10
C GLY A 143 -1.02 -4.07 -19.36
N GLU A 144 -1.36 -3.33 -18.31
CA GLU A 144 -2.10 -2.07 -18.41
C GLU A 144 -1.19 -0.82 -18.53
N GLN A 145 0.13 -0.96 -18.35
CA GLN A 145 1.04 0.19 -18.40
C GLN A 145 0.96 0.91 -19.76
N MET A 146 0.63 2.19 -19.72
CA MET A 146 0.32 2.99 -20.91
C MET A 146 1.60 3.36 -21.68
N ALA A 147 1.44 3.88 -22.90
CA ALA A 147 2.56 4.26 -23.76
C ALA A 147 3.46 5.35 -23.13
N ASP A 148 2.87 6.27 -22.36
CA ASP A 148 3.61 7.32 -21.65
C ASP A 148 4.25 6.85 -20.33
N GLY A 149 4.20 5.55 -20.02
CA GLY A 149 4.82 4.94 -18.84
C GLY A 149 3.94 4.95 -17.58
N GLY A 150 2.86 5.72 -17.57
CA GLY A 150 1.94 5.79 -16.44
C GLY A 150 0.79 4.78 -16.49
N TRP A 151 -0.11 4.93 -15.53
CA TRP A 151 -1.39 4.21 -15.43
C TRP A 151 -2.54 5.20 -15.24
N ASN A 152 -3.77 4.83 -15.60
CA ASN A 152 -4.94 5.66 -15.40
C ASN A 152 -6.20 4.82 -15.12
N CYS A 153 -6.99 5.21 -14.12
CA CYS A 153 -8.26 4.55 -13.81
C CYS A 153 -9.33 4.81 -14.90
N GLU A 154 -9.18 5.88 -15.69
CA GLU A 154 -10.01 6.16 -16.88
C GLU A 154 -9.54 5.45 -18.16
N GLN A 155 -8.57 4.54 -18.08
CA GLN A 155 -8.07 3.81 -19.26
C GLN A 155 -9.16 2.94 -19.90
N GLU A 156 -10.00 2.29 -19.09
CA GLU A 156 -11.14 1.51 -19.59
C GLU A 156 -12.18 2.39 -20.32
N ASN A 157 -12.22 3.68 -20.00
CA ASN A 157 -13.09 4.68 -20.64
C ASN A 157 -12.39 5.41 -21.80
N GLY A 158 -11.21 4.96 -22.21
CA GLY A 158 -10.50 5.45 -23.40
C GLY A 158 -9.42 6.50 -23.13
N SER A 159 -9.06 6.76 -21.87
CA SER A 159 -7.90 7.61 -21.57
C SER A 159 -6.62 6.98 -22.15
N THR A 160 -5.81 7.80 -22.82
CA THR A 160 -4.50 7.41 -23.40
C THR A 160 -3.32 8.05 -22.68
N ARG A 161 -3.58 8.72 -21.55
CA ARG A 161 -2.57 9.42 -20.75
C ARG A 161 -2.59 8.89 -19.33
N GLY A 162 -1.43 8.56 -18.77
CA GLY A 162 -1.31 8.23 -17.36
C GLY A 162 -1.81 9.38 -16.48
N SER A 163 -2.33 9.06 -15.30
CA SER A 163 -2.65 10.02 -14.24
C SER A 163 -1.59 9.95 -13.14
N PHE A 164 -1.28 11.09 -12.51
CA PHE A 164 -0.30 11.13 -11.43
C PHE A 164 -0.67 10.19 -10.28
N ARG A 165 -1.93 10.27 -9.81
CA ARG A 165 -2.37 9.52 -8.63
C ARG A 165 -2.36 8.02 -8.88
N THR A 166 -2.89 7.58 -10.03
CA THR A 166 -2.89 6.17 -10.38
C THR A 166 -1.46 5.66 -10.55
N THR A 167 -0.59 6.44 -11.20
CA THR A 167 0.80 6.03 -11.43
C THR A 167 1.57 5.87 -10.13
N ILE A 168 1.43 6.79 -9.16
CA ILE A 168 2.12 6.64 -7.87
C ILE A 168 1.58 5.48 -7.05
N ASP A 169 0.26 5.27 -6.99
CA ASP A 169 -0.36 4.14 -6.29
C ASP A 169 0.16 2.78 -6.87
N VAL A 170 0.32 2.68 -8.19
CA VAL A 170 0.86 1.47 -8.86
C VAL A 170 2.36 1.30 -8.63
N LEU A 171 3.14 2.38 -8.72
CA LEU A 171 4.59 2.35 -8.47
C LEU A 171 4.92 1.90 -7.06
N GLU A 172 4.19 2.39 -6.05
CA GLU A 172 4.36 1.98 -4.66
C GLU A 172 4.07 0.48 -4.48
N GLY A 173 3.00 -0.01 -5.10
CA GLY A 173 2.66 -1.44 -5.10
C GLY A 173 3.73 -2.31 -5.75
N LEU A 174 4.15 -1.99 -6.97
CA LEU A 174 5.18 -2.75 -7.68
C LEU A 174 6.53 -2.71 -6.95
N LEU A 175 6.88 -1.59 -6.31
CA LEU A 175 8.10 -1.47 -5.52
C LEU A 175 8.06 -2.34 -4.27
N GLU A 176 6.93 -2.34 -3.55
CA GLU A 176 6.73 -3.23 -2.40
C GLU A 176 6.78 -4.71 -2.82
N HIS A 177 6.15 -5.05 -3.95
CA HIS A 177 6.20 -6.39 -4.53
C HIS A 177 7.64 -6.82 -4.84
N ALA A 178 8.41 -5.97 -5.54
CA ALA A 178 9.80 -6.27 -5.86
C ALA A 178 10.67 -6.48 -4.62
N ARG A 179 10.44 -5.70 -3.55
CA ARG A 179 11.13 -5.89 -2.27
C ARG A 179 10.78 -7.22 -1.61
N ALA A 180 9.52 -7.65 -1.69
CA ALA A 180 9.04 -8.88 -1.07
C ALA A 180 9.50 -10.14 -1.82
N THR A 181 9.58 -10.10 -3.15
CA THR A 181 9.85 -11.29 -4.00
C THR A 181 11.26 -11.35 -4.58
N GLY A 182 12.04 -10.27 -4.47
CA GLY A 182 13.30 -10.10 -5.19
C GLY A 182 13.15 -9.48 -6.58
N GLY A 183 11.91 -9.24 -7.03
CA GLY A 183 11.59 -8.56 -8.28
C GLY A 183 11.75 -9.43 -9.53
N SER A 184 11.29 -8.90 -10.67
CA SER A 184 11.51 -9.47 -11.99
C SER A 184 12.00 -8.38 -12.96
N THR A 185 12.52 -8.79 -14.12
CA THR A 185 12.92 -7.85 -15.18
C THR A 185 11.75 -7.00 -15.65
N GLU A 186 10.56 -7.61 -15.77
CA GLU A 186 9.33 -6.95 -16.19
C GLU A 186 8.87 -5.92 -15.16
N VAL A 187 8.87 -6.28 -13.87
CA VAL A 187 8.54 -5.34 -12.79
C VAL A 187 9.54 -4.19 -12.74
N SER A 188 10.84 -4.49 -12.92
CA SER A 188 11.89 -3.46 -12.92
C SER A 188 11.73 -2.48 -14.08
N ALA A 189 11.48 -2.98 -15.30
CA ALA A 189 11.23 -2.16 -16.47
C ALA A 189 9.95 -1.29 -16.31
N ALA A 190 8.88 -1.85 -15.72
CA ALA A 190 7.67 -1.10 -15.45
C ALA A 190 7.89 0.02 -14.43
N LEU A 191 8.64 -0.25 -13.36
CA LEU A 191 9.04 0.74 -12.35
C LEU A 191 9.83 1.89 -12.99
N GLU A 192 10.84 1.59 -13.81
CA GLU A 192 11.66 2.60 -14.49
C GLU A 192 10.82 3.52 -15.37
N ARG A 193 9.93 2.95 -16.20
CA ARG A 193 9.05 3.73 -17.08
C ARG A 193 8.05 4.59 -16.31
N GLY A 194 7.50 4.07 -15.21
CA GLY A 194 6.59 4.85 -14.36
C GLY A 194 7.31 5.96 -13.62
N GLN A 195 8.56 5.73 -13.16
CA GLN A 195 9.39 6.76 -12.56
C GLN A 195 9.72 7.87 -13.56
N GLU A 196 10.07 7.53 -14.81
CA GLU A 196 10.30 8.51 -15.87
C GLU A 196 9.04 9.35 -16.11
N TYR A 197 7.86 8.73 -16.19
CA TYR A 197 6.58 9.46 -16.28
C TYR A 197 6.44 10.53 -15.18
N MET A 198 6.82 10.20 -13.93
CA MET A 198 6.73 11.11 -12.78
C MET A 198 7.78 12.23 -12.84
N LEU A 199 9.01 11.89 -13.24
CA LEU A 199 10.13 12.81 -13.30
C LEU A 199 10.00 13.83 -14.44
N GLU A 200 9.52 13.42 -15.61
CA GLU A 200 9.19 14.33 -16.72
C GLU A 200 8.20 15.42 -16.28
N ARG A 201 7.33 15.09 -15.32
CA ARG A 201 6.30 15.96 -14.74
C ARG A 201 6.78 16.68 -13.48
N ARG A 202 8.07 16.58 -13.14
CA ARG A 202 8.67 17.13 -11.90
C ARG A 202 7.85 16.79 -10.64
N MET A 203 7.24 15.60 -10.65
CA MET A 203 6.36 15.08 -9.62
C MET A 203 5.11 15.92 -9.25
N LEU A 204 4.83 17.03 -9.94
CA LEU A 204 3.71 17.91 -9.54
C LEU A 204 3.08 18.68 -10.70
N ARG A 205 3.75 18.75 -11.85
CA ARG A 205 3.36 19.60 -12.98
C ARG A 205 2.70 18.79 -14.06
N ARG A 206 1.83 19.44 -14.83
CA ARG A 206 1.37 18.88 -16.10
C ARG A 206 2.48 18.96 -17.13
N LEU A 207 2.60 17.91 -17.96
CA LEU A 207 3.60 17.89 -19.03
C LEU A 207 3.36 19.01 -20.07
N SER A 208 2.10 19.31 -20.37
CA SER A 208 1.73 20.26 -21.43
C SER A 208 1.95 21.72 -21.04
N SER A 209 1.67 22.10 -19.79
CA SER A 209 1.80 23.48 -19.32
C SER A 209 3.07 23.74 -18.51
N GLY A 210 3.68 22.71 -17.93
CA GLY A 210 4.78 22.89 -16.97
C GLY A 210 4.36 23.59 -15.67
N GLU A 211 3.05 23.64 -15.42
CA GLU A 211 2.40 24.14 -14.20
C GLU A 211 1.75 23.00 -13.43
#